data_AF-A0A949H5Q3-F1
#
_entry.id   AF-A0A949H5Q3-F1
#
_cell.length_a   1.000
_cell.length_b   1.000
_cell.length_c   1.000
_cell.angle_alpha   90.00
_cell.angle_beta   90.00
_cell.angle_gamma   90.00
#
_symmetry.space_group_name_H-M   'P 1'
#
loop_
_entity.id
_entity.type
_entity.pdbx_description
1 polymer ?
#
loop_
_entity_poly.entity_id
_entity_poly.type
_entity_poly.pdbx_seq_one_letter_code
_entity_poly.pdbx_strand_id
1 'polypeptide(L)'
;MVDYVALAALEFLPGLAGLPPEERAQRLQHLLQRAWFAPNGLCYSMVLITGPEHVRPMGPADTHGISDHSVEGVYDDGGATSAAARDEGMTFENSIYSAGLYLQAQAARYAATAAPEALTEAARALAALRLVYDDGVARGRAGWLGKPYGQVPKDHSTPDQYHAALLGLYHYRPFASPSARQVIDAMVCDIADFLQQRNYQIWNLHHPVDSKPWNLSNSYCNATYVLAQALAWSVSGAERHRAEALRLAALSRWRDRSYLGDWHDAGRTQVLEFERVCLAAFVIEAADVLARILPELFGATADEQATALRHTLTVWWEFAQLGMDDAGYQHYWIDIDVVQRTWRPTGLRRNDAPPFPGEFFGWYSDVRWSDSLYRTLTAALPVIARLPERRAAALAWAQRIMQLTDGRRLRWMIDLDGQQLRPMVRWMGCMLSSEAPCHYLITWWRGQAAGLWRDA
;
A
#
# COMPACT_ATOMS: atom_id res chain seq x y z
N MET A 1 -20.84 -21.78 -11.43
CA MET A 1 -20.40 -20.40 -11.71
C MET A 1 -20.79 -19.55 -10.52
N VAL A 2 -19.89 -18.71 -10.02
CA VAL A 2 -20.13 -17.87 -8.84
C VAL A 2 -21.04 -16.70 -9.23
N ASP A 3 -22.07 -16.45 -8.43
CA ASP A 3 -22.98 -15.32 -8.65
C ASP A 3 -22.40 -14.04 -8.00
N TYR A 4 -21.56 -13.33 -8.76
CA TYR A 4 -21.00 -12.05 -8.30
C TYR A 4 -22.04 -10.94 -8.14
N VAL A 5 -23.24 -11.06 -8.72
CA VAL A 5 -24.31 -10.08 -8.48
C VAL A 5 -24.85 -10.26 -7.06
N ALA A 6 -25.11 -11.50 -6.66
CA ALA A 6 -25.51 -11.81 -5.30
C ALA A 6 -24.43 -11.42 -4.28
N LEU A 7 -23.16 -11.70 -4.55
CA LEU A 7 -22.05 -11.35 -3.64
C LEU A 7 -21.83 -9.83 -3.52
N ALA A 8 -22.00 -9.08 -4.61
CA ALA A 8 -21.90 -7.62 -4.59
C ALA A 8 -23.02 -6.97 -3.76
N ALA A 9 -24.20 -7.61 -3.69
CA ALA A 9 -25.34 -7.14 -2.90
C ALA A 9 -25.23 -7.46 -1.40
N LEU A 10 -24.26 -8.27 -0.96
CA LEU A 10 -24.08 -8.60 0.45
C LEU A 10 -23.71 -7.37 1.28
N GLU A 11 -24.41 -7.18 2.40
CA GLU A 11 -23.96 -6.30 3.47
C GLU A 11 -22.84 -7.00 4.26
N PHE A 12 -21.59 -6.68 3.94
CA PHE A 12 -20.43 -7.16 4.68
C PHE A 12 -20.29 -6.42 6.01
N LEU A 13 -19.88 -7.12 7.06
CA LEU A 13 -19.80 -6.65 8.45
C LEU A 13 -21.01 -5.76 8.84
N PRO A 14 -22.24 -6.31 8.84
CA PRO A 14 -23.43 -5.53 9.11
C PRO A 14 -23.32 -4.84 10.48
N GLY A 15 -23.78 -3.60 10.55
CA GLY A 15 -23.69 -2.76 11.73
C GLY A 15 -22.34 -2.07 11.98
N LEU A 16 -21.29 -2.34 11.17
CA LEU A 16 -19.98 -1.70 11.36
C LEU A 16 -20.04 -0.16 11.32
N ALA A 17 -20.89 0.40 10.46
CA ALA A 17 -21.05 1.86 10.31
C ALA A 17 -21.48 2.56 11.62
N GLY A 18 -22.27 1.87 12.46
CA GLY A 18 -22.81 2.43 13.71
C GLY A 18 -21.91 2.28 14.93
N LEU A 19 -20.81 1.54 14.83
CA LEU A 19 -19.92 1.28 15.96
C LEU A 19 -18.98 2.46 16.24
N PRO A 20 -18.59 2.72 17.49
CA PRO A 20 -17.46 3.60 17.79
C PRO A 20 -16.18 3.17 17.06
N PRO A 21 -15.25 4.09 16.72
CA PRO A 21 -14.02 3.76 16.02
C PRO A 21 -13.18 2.64 16.68
N GLU A 22 -13.20 2.56 18.02
CA GLU A 22 -12.55 1.50 18.79
C GLU A 22 -13.14 0.12 18.51
N GLU A 23 -14.46 -0.01 18.62
CA GLU A 23 -15.17 -1.28 18.37
C GLU A 23 -15.00 -1.73 16.92
N ARG A 24 -14.97 -0.78 15.96
CA ARG A 24 -14.60 -1.10 14.56
C ARG A 24 -13.17 -1.65 14.48
N ALA A 25 -12.21 -1.02 15.15
CA ALA A 25 -10.82 -1.51 15.19
C ALA A 25 -10.76 -2.94 15.74
N GLN A 26 -11.47 -3.23 16.82
CA GLN A 26 -11.52 -4.56 17.42
C GLN A 26 -12.14 -5.60 16.46
N ARG A 27 -13.23 -5.26 15.78
CA ARG A 27 -13.89 -6.15 14.81
C ARG A 27 -13.01 -6.44 13.59
N LEU A 28 -12.34 -5.41 13.06
CA LEU A 28 -11.37 -5.56 11.97
C LEU A 28 -10.17 -6.41 12.42
N GLN A 29 -9.63 -6.15 13.61
CA GLN A 29 -8.52 -6.93 14.19
C GLN A 29 -8.88 -8.42 14.28
N HIS A 30 -10.09 -8.73 14.77
CA HIS A 30 -10.57 -10.11 14.88
C HIS A 30 -10.72 -10.78 13.50
N LEU A 31 -11.28 -10.06 12.52
CA LEU A 31 -11.41 -10.54 11.15
C LEU A 31 -10.05 -10.91 10.56
N LEU A 32 -9.04 -10.03 10.69
CA LEU A 32 -7.71 -10.28 10.13
C LEU A 32 -7.00 -11.46 10.83
N GLN A 33 -7.02 -11.51 12.17
CA GLN A 33 -6.39 -12.64 12.91
C GLN A 33 -6.91 -14.00 12.46
N ARG A 34 -8.21 -14.07 12.15
CA ARG A 34 -8.89 -15.30 11.72
C ARG A 34 -8.64 -15.65 10.26
N ALA A 35 -8.58 -14.67 9.36
CA ALA A 35 -8.73 -14.91 7.93
C ALA A 35 -7.61 -14.38 7.03
N TRP A 36 -6.59 -13.72 7.58
CA TRP A 36 -5.60 -12.98 6.78
C TRP A 36 -4.37 -13.79 6.34
N PHE A 37 -4.19 -15.00 6.85
CA PHE A 37 -3.05 -15.85 6.54
C PHE A 37 -3.51 -17.22 6.04
N ALA A 38 -2.85 -17.70 5.01
CA ALA A 38 -3.01 -19.04 4.47
C ALA A 38 -2.38 -20.10 5.39
N PRO A 39 -2.75 -21.38 5.23
CA PRO A 39 -2.14 -22.48 5.99
C PRO A 39 -0.61 -22.58 5.84
N ASN A 40 -0.07 -22.17 4.69
CA ASN A 40 1.38 -22.14 4.44
C ASN A 40 2.10 -20.95 5.11
N GLY A 41 1.35 -20.03 5.74
CA GLY A 41 1.87 -18.86 6.42
C GLY A 41 1.95 -17.58 5.57
N LEU A 42 1.72 -17.64 4.25
CA LEU A 42 1.63 -16.43 3.42
C LEU A 42 0.41 -15.60 3.82
N CYS A 43 0.53 -14.29 3.68
CA CYS A 43 -0.58 -13.38 3.89
C CYS A 43 -1.45 -13.32 2.63
N TYR A 44 -2.77 -13.30 2.78
CA TYR A 44 -3.65 -13.05 1.65
C TYR A 44 -3.55 -11.58 1.24
N SER A 45 -3.45 -11.36 -0.07
CA SER A 45 -3.66 -10.06 -0.69
C SER A 45 -5.15 -9.77 -0.70
N MET A 46 -5.93 -10.55 -1.43
CA MET A 46 -7.37 -10.32 -1.57
C MET A 46 -8.14 -11.58 -1.19
N VAL A 47 -9.22 -11.38 -0.43
CA VAL A 47 -10.15 -12.46 -0.05
C VAL A 47 -11.56 -12.11 -0.49
N LEU A 48 -12.27 -13.10 -1.02
CA LEU A 48 -13.62 -12.97 -1.52
C LEU A 48 -14.60 -12.89 -0.35
N ILE A 49 -15.45 -11.87 -0.35
CA ILE A 49 -16.57 -11.73 0.56
C ILE A 49 -17.68 -12.68 0.10
N THR A 50 -18.05 -13.61 0.97
CA THR A 50 -19.01 -14.68 0.66
C THR A 50 -20.19 -14.74 1.62
N GLY A 51 -20.17 -13.91 2.66
CA GLY A 51 -21.28 -13.71 3.59
C GLY A 51 -21.06 -12.49 4.47
N PRO A 52 -22.01 -12.16 5.36
CA PRO A 52 -21.95 -10.96 6.20
C PRO A 52 -20.69 -10.86 7.07
N GLU A 53 -20.11 -11.97 7.50
CA GLU A 53 -18.83 -11.97 8.25
C GLU A 53 -17.85 -13.02 7.72
N HIS A 54 -18.10 -13.49 6.49
CA HIS A 54 -17.34 -14.59 5.91
C HIS A 54 -16.54 -14.10 4.71
N VAL A 55 -15.24 -14.35 4.79
CA VAL A 55 -14.29 -14.17 3.69
C VAL A 55 -13.51 -15.46 3.48
N ARG A 56 -13.09 -15.71 2.25
CA ARG A 56 -12.23 -16.85 1.89
C ARG A 56 -11.33 -16.50 0.71
N PRO A 57 -10.18 -17.18 0.51
CA PRO A 57 -9.44 -17.04 -0.74
C PRO A 57 -10.31 -17.41 -1.96
N MET A 58 -9.94 -16.90 -3.13
CA MET A 58 -10.51 -17.36 -4.40
C MET A 58 -10.02 -18.77 -4.70
N GLY A 59 -10.84 -19.57 -5.37
CA GLY A 59 -10.48 -20.86 -5.93
C GLY A 59 -10.95 -21.02 -7.38
N PRO A 60 -10.76 -22.22 -7.96
CA PRO A 60 -11.01 -22.47 -9.39
C PRO A 60 -12.40 -22.11 -9.90
N ALA A 61 -13.43 -22.25 -9.05
CA ALA A 61 -14.80 -21.90 -9.42
C ALA A 61 -15.03 -20.38 -9.52
N ASP A 62 -14.21 -19.58 -8.82
CA ASP A 62 -14.25 -18.11 -8.84
C ASP A 62 -13.48 -17.56 -10.05
N THR A 63 -12.38 -18.22 -10.44
CA THR A 63 -11.54 -17.77 -11.57
C THR A 63 -12.04 -18.22 -12.93
N HIS A 64 -13.04 -19.10 -13.00
CA HIS A 64 -13.63 -19.55 -14.26
C HIS A 64 -14.23 -18.39 -15.08
N GLY A 65 -13.61 -18.10 -16.23
CA GLY A 65 -14.05 -17.03 -17.14
C GLY A 65 -13.54 -15.64 -16.79
N ILE A 66 -12.74 -15.51 -15.73
CA ILE A 66 -11.88 -14.34 -15.51
C ILE A 66 -10.65 -14.58 -16.38
N SER A 67 -10.38 -13.71 -17.35
CA SER A 67 -9.20 -13.89 -18.18
C SER A 67 -7.95 -13.51 -17.38
N ASP A 68 -6.97 -14.42 -17.38
CA ASP A 68 -5.64 -14.20 -16.80
C ASP A 68 -4.79 -13.25 -17.68
N HIS A 69 -5.36 -12.74 -18.79
CA HIS A 69 -4.72 -11.75 -19.66
C HIS A 69 -4.50 -10.39 -18.98
N SER A 70 -4.99 -10.21 -17.75
CA SER A 70 -4.71 -9.00 -16.95
C SER A 70 -3.29 -8.96 -16.38
N VAL A 71 -2.55 -10.08 -16.35
CA VAL A 71 -1.13 -10.10 -15.93
C VAL A 71 -0.27 -10.92 -16.91
N GLU A 72 -0.21 -10.45 -18.17
CA GLU A 72 0.61 -11.07 -19.22
C GLU A 72 2.04 -11.36 -18.74
N GLY A 73 2.48 -12.62 -18.88
CA GLY A 73 3.84 -13.07 -18.59
C GLY A 73 4.14 -13.48 -17.14
N VAL A 74 3.22 -13.31 -16.19
CA VAL A 74 3.45 -13.74 -14.78
C VAL A 74 3.58 -15.24 -14.61
N TYR A 75 2.83 -16.00 -15.41
CA TYR A 75 2.83 -17.46 -15.38
C TYR A 75 3.63 -18.10 -16.53
N ASP A 76 4.44 -17.32 -17.24
CA ASP A 76 5.42 -17.83 -18.22
C ASP A 76 6.69 -18.31 -17.51
N ASP A 77 6.51 -19.25 -16.58
CA ASP A 77 7.54 -19.73 -15.65
C ASP A 77 8.00 -21.15 -15.94
N GLY A 78 7.89 -21.58 -17.20
CA GLY A 78 8.26 -22.93 -17.63
C GLY A 78 7.44 -24.05 -16.98
N GLY A 79 6.26 -23.72 -16.44
CA GLY A 79 5.37 -24.68 -15.77
C GLY A 79 5.62 -24.84 -14.27
N ALA A 80 6.40 -23.95 -13.65
CA ALA A 80 6.62 -23.96 -12.20
C ALA A 80 5.32 -23.65 -11.41
N THR A 81 4.39 -22.90 -12.00
CA THR A 81 3.04 -22.72 -11.42
C THR A 81 2.11 -23.80 -11.93
N SER A 82 1.54 -24.58 -11.02
CA SER A 82 0.49 -25.55 -11.35
C SER A 82 -0.78 -24.85 -11.86
N ALA A 83 -1.60 -25.54 -12.66
CA ALA A 83 -2.90 -24.99 -13.09
C ALA A 83 -3.77 -24.59 -11.88
N ALA A 84 -3.81 -25.42 -10.83
CA ALA A 84 -4.53 -25.13 -9.60
C ALA A 84 -4.03 -23.87 -8.86
N ALA A 85 -2.73 -23.56 -8.97
CA ALA A 85 -2.16 -22.35 -8.38
C ALA A 85 -2.41 -21.09 -9.22
N ARG A 86 -2.61 -21.23 -10.54
CA ARG A 86 -3.10 -20.14 -11.41
C ARG A 86 -4.57 -19.82 -11.10
N ASP A 87 -5.33 -20.85 -10.76
CA ASP A 87 -6.74 -20.75 -10.37
C ASP A 87 -6.98 -20.00 -9.04
N GLU A 88 -5.92 -19.72 -8.26
CA GLU A 88 -5.99 -18.88 -7.06
C GLU A 88 -6.01 -17.37 -7.39
N GLY A 89 -5.78 -17.01 -8.66
CA GLY A 89 -5.85 -15.64 -9.18
C GLY A 89 -4.94 -14.67 -8.42
N MET A 90 -5.47 -13.49 -8.13
CA MET A 90 -4.76 -12.39 -7.44
C MET A 90 -4.71 -12.55 -5.91
N THR A 91 -5.09 -13.71 -5.37
CA THR A 91 -5.22 -13.96 -3.91
C THR A 91 -3.93 -13.68 -3.13
N PHE A 92 -2.75 -13.86 -3.74
CA PHE A 92 -1.44 -13.72 -3.10
C PHE A 92 -0.56 -12.62 -3.70
N GLU A 93 -1.05 -11.89 -4.70
CA GLU A 93 -0.25 -10.97 -5.50
C GLU A 93 0.40 -9.86 -4.65
N ASN A 94 -0.34 -9.23 -3.75
CA ASN A 94 0.17 -8.27 -2.76
C ASN A 94 0.48 -8.89 -1.38
N SER A 95 0.86 -10.17 -1.29
CA SER A 95 1.10 -10.84 0.01
C SER A 95 2.16 -10.12 0.87
N ILE A 96 3.25 -9.67 0.24
CA ILE A 96 4.34 -8.94 0.91
C ILE A 96 3.81 -7.62 1.48
N TYR A 97 3.05 -6.88 0.67
CA TYR A 97 2.44 -5.63 1.06
C TYR A 97 1.48 -5.80 2.26
N SER A 98 0.53 -6.74 2.16
CA SER A 98 -0.42 -7.06 3.22
C SER A 98 0.28 -7.47 4.51
N ALA A 99 1.33 -8.30 4.42
CA ALA A 99 2.12 -8.71 5.58
C ALA A 99 2.88 -7.53 6.22
N GLY A 100 3.45 -6.64 5.41
CA GLY A 100 4.12 -5.43 5.87
C GLY A 100 3.18 -4.47 6.62
N LEU A 101 2.00 -4.20 6.06
CA LEU A 101 0.98 -3.38 6.73
C LEU A 101 0.46 -4.03 8.01
N TYR A 102 0.18 -5.34 7.99
CA TYR A 102 -0.28 -6.03 9.19
C TYR A 102 0.80 -6.03 10.29
N LEU A 103 2.07 -6.22 9.92
CA LEU A 103 3.21 -6.11 10.83
C LEU A 103 3.28 -4.72 11.49
N GLN A 104 3.12 -3.65 10.69
CA GLN A 104 3.05 -2.28 11.19
C GLN A 104 1.85 -2.06 12.13
N ALA A 105 0.67 -2.59 11.78
CA ALA A 105 -0.54 -2.50 12.60
C ALA A 105 -0.35 -3.16 13.96
N GLN A 106 0.25 -4.35 14.01
CA GLN A 106 0.49 -5.06 15.26
C GLN A 106 1.59 -4.41 16.11
N ALA A 107 2.65 -3.88 15.49
CA ALA A 107 3.65 -3.08 16.20
C ALA A 107 3.02 -1.83 16.84
N ALA A 108 2.14 -1.13 16.10
CA ALA A 108 1.39 0.00 16.63
C ALA A 108 0.44 -0.41 17.77
N ARG A 109 -0.27 -1.53 17.63
CA ARG A 109 -1.14 -2.08 18.68
C ARG A 109 -0.36 -2.37 19.95
N TYR A 110 0.82 -3.00 19.83
CA TYR A 110 1.67 -3.26 20.99
C TYR A 110 2.13 -1.96 21.64
N ALA A 111 2.56 -0.96 20.86
CA ALA A 111 2.95 0.34 21.38
C ALA A 111 1.82 1.04 22.15
N ALA A 112 0.56 0.87 21.73
CA ALA A 112 -0.60 1.47 22.37
C ALA A 112 -1.10 0.72 23.61
N THR A 113 -0.96 -0.62 23.64
CA THR A 113 -1.67 -1.48 24.62
C THR A 113 -0.75 -2.35 25.48
N ALA A 114 0.52 -2.51 25.09
CA ALA A 114 1.46 -3.50 25.62
C ALA A 114 0.94 -4.95 25.58
N ALA A 115 -0.09 -5.25 24.78
CA ALA A 115 -0.72 -6.57 24.71
C ALA A 115 0.21 -7.61 24.05
N PRO A 116 0.63 -8.68 24.75
CA PRO A 116 1.55 -9.69 24.20
C PRO A 116 1.05 -10.36 22.91
N GLU A 117 -0.27 -10.50 22.76
CA GLU A 117 -0.90 -11.06 21.57
C GLU A 117 -0.56 -10.27 20.30
N ALA A 118 -0.34 -8.95 20.43
CA ALA A 118 0.11 -8.13 19.30
C ALA A 118 1.52 -8.53 18.84
N LEU A 119 2.42 -8.91 19.75
CA LEU A 119 3.75 -9.40 19.37
C LEU A 119 3.71 -10.79 18.71
N THR A 120 2.78 -11.65 19.15
CA THR A 120 2.54 -12.95 18.50
C THR A 120 2.07 -12.76 17.05
N GLU A 121 1.12 -11.86 16.83
CA GLU A 121 0.63 -11.55 15.49
C GLU A 121 1.67 -10.82 14.62
N ALA A 122 2.48 -9.94 15.21
CA ALA A 122 3.62 -9.32 14.52
C ALA A 122 4.66 -10.37 14.10
N ALA A 123 4.98 -11.34 14.96
CA ALA A 123 5.89 -12.44 14.62
C ALA A 123 5.33 -13.31 13.47
N ARG A 124 4.01 -13.54 13.44
CA ARG A 124 3.32 -14.23 12.32
C ARG A 124 3.48 -13.47 11.01
N ALA A 125 3.32 -12.14 11.04
CA ALA A 125 3.51 -11.29 9.86
C ALA A 125 4.96 -11.27 9.36
N LEU A 126 5.93 -11.18 10.29
CA LEU A 126 7.36 -11.31 9.97
C LEU A 126 7.67 -12.67 9.33
N ALA A 127 7.09 -13.75 9.85
CA ALA A 127 7.27 -15.08 9.27
C ALA A 127 6.74 -15.16 7.83
N ALA A 128 5.61 -14.52 7.52
CA ALA A 128 5.08 -14.42 6.16
C ALA A 128 6.05 -13.69 5.20
N LEU A 129 6.60 -12.55 5.61
CA LEU A 129 7.63 -11.84 4.84
C LEU A 129 8.88 -12.71 4.65
N ARG A 130 9.27 -13.44 5.69
CA ARG A 130 10.44 -14.32 5.66
C ARG A 130 10.29 -15.48 4.68
N LEU A 131 9.09 -16.04 4.49
CA LEU A 131 8.86 -17.09 3.49
C LEU A 131 9.27 -16.64 2.08
N VAL A 132 8.91 -15.42 1.70
CA VAL A 132 9.27 -14.84 0.40
C VAL A 132 10.76 -14.52 0.33
N TYR A 133 11.31 -13.93 1.39
CA TYR A 133 12.73 -13.60 1.48
C TYR A 133 13.63 -14.84 1.42
N ASP A 134 13.30 -15.90 2.17
CA ASP A 134 14.07 -17.14 2.21
C ASP A 134 14.05 -17.86 0.83
N ASP A 135 12.96 -17.75 0.04
CA ASP A 135 12.96 -18.19 -1.36
C ASP A 135 13.95 -17.38 -2.22
N GLY A 136 13.97 -16.06 -2.06
CA GLY A 136 14.96 -15.19 -2.70
C GLY A 136 16.40 -15.61 -2.37
N VAL A 137 16.69 -15.83 -1.08
CA VAL A 137 18.00 -16.33 -0.61
C VAL A 137 18.34 -17.69 -1.24
N ALA A 138 17.40 -18.64 -1.25
CA ALA A 138 17.60 -19.97 -1.83
C ALA A 138 17.91 -19.92 -3.33
N ARG A 139 17.41 -18.90 -4.04
CA ARG A 139 17.69 -18.65 -5.47
C ARG A 139 18.92 -17.77 -5.71
N GLY A 140 19.72 -17.49 -4.68
CA GLY A 140 20.91 -16.63 -4.78
C GLY A 140 20.59 -15.16 -5.00
N ARG A 141 19.39 -14.72 -4.63
CA ARG A 141 18.85 -13.36 -4.79
C ARG A 141 18.36 -12.83 -3.43
N ALA A 142 19.21 -12.89 -2.41
CA ALA A 142 18.89 -12.33 -1.10
C ALA A 142 18.43 -10.88 -1.26
N GLY A 143 17.30 -10.51 -0.62
CA GLY A 143 16.67 -9.19 -0.79
C GLY A 143 15.63 -9.08 -1.92
N TRP A 144 15.49 -10.11 -2.77
CA TRP A 144 14.38 -10.19 -3.71
C TRP A 144 13.07 -10.54 -2.99
N LEU A 145 12.05 -9.68 -3.12
CA LEU A 145 10.71 -9.91 -2.61
C LEU A 145 9.74 -10.10 -3.78
N GLY A 146 9.76 -11.30 -4.35
CA GLY A 146 8.92 -11.67 -5.49
C GLY A 146 7.46 -11.88 -5.10
N LYS A 147 6.53 -11.31 -5.87
CA LYS A 147 5.08 -11.51 -5.66
C LYS A 147 4.75 -13.01 -5.71
N PRO A 148 4.14 -13.61 -4.67
CA PRO A 148 3.93 -15.05 -4.60
C PRO A 148 2.67 -15.50 -5.33
N TYR A 149 2.60 -15.27 -6.64
CA TYR A 149 1.50 -15.74 -7.48
C TYR A 149 1.37 -17.27 -7.38
N GLY A 150 0.16 -17.74 -7.09
CA GLY A 150 -0.09 -19.16 -6.86
C GLY A 150 0.77 -19.73 -5.72
N GLN A 151 1.01 -18.93 -4.67
CA GLN A 151 1.82 -19.24 -3.49
C GLN A 151 3.33 -19.42 -3.77
N VAL A 152 3.80 -19.13 -4.98
CA VAL A 152 5.21 -19.28 -5.36
C VAL A 152 5.79 -17.91 -5.70
N PRO A 153 6.79 -17.40 -4.97
CA PRO A 153 7.46 -16.15 -5.32
C PRO A 153 7.96 -16.15 -6.77
N LYS A 154 7.56 -15.12 -7.51
CA LYS A 154 7.88 -14.92 -8.93
C LYS A 154 8.97 -13.89 -9.13
N ASP A 155 9.31 -13.69 -10.40
CA ASP A 155 10.30 -12.73 -10.86
C ASP A 155 9.70 -11.34 -11.12
N HIS A 156 8.47 -11.12 -10.64
CA HIS A 156 7.79 -9.82 -10.62
C HIS A 156 7.68 -9.25 -9.21
N SER A 157 7.91 -7.94 -9.07
CA SER A 157 7.65 -7.18 -7.84
C SER A 157 7.38 -5.71 -8.16
N THR A 158 6.97 -4.95 -7.15
CA THR A 158 6.67 -3.52 -7.28
C THR A 158 7.19 -2.74 -6.08
N PRO A 159 7.50 -1.44 -6.24
CA PRO A 159 8.08 -0.64 -5.15
C PRO A 159 7.20 -0.56 -3.91
N ASP A 160 5.88 -0.57 -4.06
CA ASP A 160 4.93 -0.61 -2.95
C ASP A 160 5.11 -1.85 -2.04
N GLN A 161 5.36 -3.04 -2.60
CA GLN A 161 5.65 -4.26 -1.82
C GLN A 161 6.82 -4.04 -0.86
N TYR A 162 7.91 -3.49 -1.40
CA TYR A 162 9.09 -3.15 -0.62
C TYR A 162 8.77 -2.07 0.41
N HIS A 163 7.98 -1.06 0.05
CA HIS A 163 7.60 0.03 0.92
C HIS A 163 6.91 -0.46 2.20
N ALA A 164 5.82 -1.22 2.05
CA ALA A 164 5.06 -1.73 3.19
C ALA A 164 5.89 -2.71 4.04
N ALA A 165 6.68 -3.59 3.40
CA ALA A 165 7.58 -4.49 4.12
C ALA A 165 8.61 -3.71 4.96
N LEU A 166 9.29 -2.72 4.37
CA LEU A 166 10.29 -1.90 5.05
C LEU A 166 9.70 -1.12 6.23
N LEU A 167 8.51 -0.52 6.06
CA LEU A 167 7.83 0.17 7.15
C LEU A 167 7.42 -0.78 8.27
N GLY A 168 6.85 -1.95 7.93
CA GLY A 168 6.51 -2.99 8.91
C GLY A 168 7.73 -3.43 9.71
N LEU A 169 8.83 -3.75 9.03
CA LEU A 169 10.10 -4.14 9.64
C LEU A 169 10.64 -3.04 10.56
N TYR A 170 10.67 -1.78 10.09
CA TYR A 170 11.11 -0.62 10.86
C TYR A 170 10.29 -0.44 12.15
N HIS A 171 8.96 -0.50 12.05
CA HIS A 171 8.08 -0.27 13.20
C HIS A 171 8.08 -1.43 14.21
N TYR A 172 8.26 -2.68 13.76
CA TYR A 172 8.30 -3.84 14.65
C TYR A 172 9.66 -4.02 15.33
N ARG A 173 10.76 -3.66 14.67
CA ARG A 173 12.14 -3.87 15.15
C ARG A 173 12.40 -3.50 16.62
N PRO A 174 11.88 -2.36 17.17
CA PRO A 174 12.09 -2.02 18.58
C PRO A 174 11.47 -3.02 19.57
N PHE A 175 10.40 -3.70 19.17
CA PHE A 175 9.66 -4.66 20.00
C PHE A 175 10.02 -6.13 19.69
N ALA A 176 10.71 -6.36 18.58
CA ALA A 176 11.15 -7.69 18.17
C ALA A 176 12.11 -8.31 19.20
N SER A 177 12.00 -9.63 19.37
CA SER A 177 12.98 -10.42 20.15
C SER A 177 14.39 -10.28 19.55
N PRO A 178 15.46 -10.59 20.31
CA PRO A 178 16.82 -10.50 19.78
C PRO A 178 17.04 -11.30 18.47
N SER A 179 16.47 -12.50 18.37
CA SER A 179 16.57 -13.33 17.16
C SER A 179 15.77 -12.74 15.99
N ALA A 180 14.54 -12.26 16.24
CA ALA A 180 13.75 -11.60 15.21
C ALA A 180 14.41 -10.30 14.73
N ARG A 181 15.06 -9.55 15.62
CA ARG A 181 15.81 -8.34 15.27
C ARG A 181 16.97 -8.64 14.33
N GLN A 182 17.73 -9.71 14.58
CA GLN A 182 18.80 -10.14 13.66
C GLN A 182 18.27 -10.48 12.27
N VAL A 183 17.13 -11.16 12.20
CA VAL A 183 16.45 -11.46 10.92
C VAL A 183 16.04 -10.17 10.21
N ILE A 184 15.42 -9.23 10.92
CA ILE A 184 15.03 -7.92 10.38
C ILE A 184 16.26 -7.17 9.83
N ASP A 185 17.36 -7.12 10.60
CA ASP A 185 18.58 -6.41 10.22
C ASP A 185 19.21 -7.00 8.96
N ALA A 186 19.25 -8.32 8.85
CA ALA A 186 19.71 -9.02 7.65
C ALA A 186 18.81 -8.74 6.44
N MET A 187 17.49 -8.90 6.59
CA MET A 187 16.54 -8.66 5.51
C MET A 187 16.63 -7.23 4.96
N VAL A 188 16.70 -6.23 5.84
CA VAL A 188 16.79 -4.81 5.43
C VAL A 188 18.07 -4.53 4.65
N CYS A 189 19.22 -5.05 5.12
CA CYS A 189 20.49 -4.90 4.41
C CYS A 189 20.46 -5.59 3.04
N ASP A 190 19.98 -6.83 2.98
CA ASP A 190 19.93 -7.62 1.75
C ASP A 190 18.96 -7.00 0.73
N ILE A 191 17.82 -6.47 1.16
CA ILE A 191 16.90 -5.69 0.31
C ILE A 191 17.63 -4.49 -0.31
N ALA A 192 18.35 -3.70 0.49
CA ALA A 192 19.06 -2.53 0.00
C ALA A 192 20.16 -2.91 -1.00
N ASP A 193 20.96 -3.95 -0.68
CA ASP A 193 22.01 -4.46 -1.55
C ASP A 193 21.43 -4.99 -2.87
N PHE A 194 20.35 -5.77 -2.82
CA PHE A 194 19.68 -6.29 -4.02
C PHE A 194 19.15 -5.17 -4.92
N LEU A 195 18.45 -4.19 -4.34
CA LEU A 195 17.93 -3.05 -5.09
C LEU A 195 19.06 -2.29 -5.79
N GLN A 196 20.18 -2.06 -5.10
CA GLN A 196 21.34 -1.41 -5.69
C GLN A 196 21.98 -2.25 -6.81
N GLN A 197 22.17 -3.56 -6.59
CA GLN A 197 22.70 -4.48 -7.62
C GLN A 197 21.84 -4.52 -8.88
N ARG A 198 20.52 -4.36 -8.72
CA ARG A 198 19.56 -4.31 -9.81
C ARG A 198 19.37 -2.91 -10.40
N ASN A 199 20.15 -1.92 -9.97
CA ASN A 199 19.96 -0.53 -10.34
C ASN A 199 18.50 -0.08 -10.18
N TYR A 200 17.85 -0.59 -9.13
CA TYR A 200 16.48 -0.30 -8.73
C TYR A 200 15.40 -0.73 -9.74
N GLN A 201 15.70 -1.76 -10.54
CA GLN A 201 14.77 -2.33 -11.52
C GLN A 201 14.20 -3.66 -11.04
N ILE A 202 12.98 -3.59 -10.52
CA ILE A 202 12.32 -4.69 -9.80
C ILE A 202 10.99 -5.15 -10.42
N TRP A 203 10.54 -4.55 -11.53
CA TRP A 203 9.25 -4.91 -12.13
C TRP A 203 9.19 -6.36 -12.59
N ASN A 204 10.16 -6.77 -13.41
CA ASN A 204 10.27 -8.12 -13.98
C ASN A 204 11.76 -8.42 -14.16
N LEU A 205 12.27 -9.50 -13.56
CA LEU A 205 13.67 -9.89 -13.72
C LEU A 205 14.01 -10.45 -15.11
N HIS A 206 13.00 -10.81 -15.92
CA HIS A 206 13.17 -11.30 -17.29
C HIS A 206 13.15 -10.21 -18.36
N HIS A 207 12.67 -9.00 -18.06
CA HIS A 207 12.69 -7.91 -19.04
C HIS A 207 14.07 -7.23 -19.10
N PRO A 208 14.44 -6.66 -20.26
CA PRO A 208 15.67 -5.88 -20.39
C PRO A 208 15.72 -4.76 -19.36
N VAL A 209 16.95 -4.35 -19.02
CA VAL A 209 17.25 -3.25 -18.10
C VAL A 209 16.55 -1.93 -18.52
N ASP A 210 16.11 -1.80 -19.77
CA ASP A 210 15.42 -0.59 -20.25
C ASP A 210 13.88 -0.71 -20.27
N SER A 211 13.31 -1.77 -19.69
CA SER A 211 11.86 -1.91 -19.54
C SER A 211 11.34 -0.95 -18.46
N LYS A 212 10.43 -0.05 -18.87
CA LYS A 212 10.18 1.24 -18.20
C LYS A 212 9.18 1.31 -17.03
N PRO A 213 8.45 0.29 -16.57
CA PRO A 213 7.56 0.52 -15.44
C PRO A 213 8.41 0.59 -14.15
N TRP A 214 8.29 1.70 -13.40
CA TRP A 214 8.88 1.92 -12.07
C TRP A 214 10.37 2.29 -12.03
N ASN A 215 10.75 3.35 -12.75
CA ASN A 215 12.12 3.86 -12.77
C ASN A 215 12.48 4.76 -11.56
N LEU A 216 13.78 4.99 -11.38
CA LEU A 216 14.36 5.85 -10.33
C LEU A 216 13.86 7.29 -10.31
N SER A 217 13.44 7.84 -11.45
CA SER A 217 12.94 9.22 -11.53
C SER A 217 11.52 9.36 -11.00
N ASN A 218 10.76 8.26 -10.92
CA ASN A 218 9.41 8.27 -10.39
C ASN A 218 9.45 8.53 -8.87
N SER A 219 8.77 9.59 -8.43
CA SER A 219 8.87 10.16 -7.08
C SER A 219 8.63 9.15 -5.96
N TYR A 220 7.56 8.34 -6.03
CA TYR A 220 7.27 7.38 -4.95
C TYR A 220 8.23 6.17 -4.96
N CYS A 221 8.65 5.74 -6.15
CA CYS A 221 9.67 4.69 -6.30
C CYS A 221 10.96 5.14 -5.63
N ASN A 222 11.41 6.36 -5.95
CA ASN A 222 12.62 6.93 -5.40
C ASN A 222 12.57 7.06 -3.88
N ALA A 223 11.48 7.62 -3.32
CA ALA A 223 11.32 7.74 -1.87
C ALA A 223 11.43 6.38 -1.15
N THR A 224 10.88 5.32 -1.75
CA THR A 224 10.99 3.95 -1.24
C THR A 224 12.41 3.40 -1.30
N TYR A 225 13.14 3.68 -2.38
CA TYR A 225 14.53 3.24 -2.52
C TYR A 225 15.48 3.98 -1.57
N VAL A 226 15.24 5.28 -1.35
CA VAL A 226 15.93 6.06 -0.31
C VAL A 226 15.64 5.48 1.07
N LEU A 227 14.38 5.14 1.35
CA LEU A 227 13.97 4.48 2.60
C LEU A 227 14.72 3.16 2.83
N ALA A 228 14.81 2.29 1.82
CA ALA A 228 15.52 1.02 1.91
C ALA A 228 16.99 1.21 2.33
N GLN A 229 17.69 2.12 1.64
CA GLN A 229 19.11 2.41 1.89
C GLN A 229 19.31 3.08 3.26
N ALA A 230 18.47 4.04 3.64
CA ALA A 230 18.56 4.69 4.94
C ALA A 230 18.29 3.73 6.10
N LEU A 231 17.34 2.79 5.94
CA LEU A 231 17.07 1.76 6.94
C LEU A 231 18.26 0.79 7.06
N ALA A 232 18.84 0.34 5.95
CA ALA A 232 20.04 -0.51 5.96
C ALA A 232 21.22 0.18 6.67
N TRP A 233 21.43 1.47 6.44
CA TRP A 233 22.41 2.24 7.20
C TRP A 233 22.06 2.30 8.69
N SER A 234 20.80 2.56 9.05
CA SER A 234 20.39 2.68 10.46
C SER A 234 20.61 1.42 11.29
N VAL A 235 20.58 0.24 10.66
CA VAL A 235 20.79 -1.06 11.34
C VAL A 235 22.22 -1.57 11.26
N SER A 236 22.98 -1.24 10.21
CA SER A 236 24.34 -1.74 9.99
C SER A 236 25.45 -0.74 10.32
N GLY A 237 25.17 0.56 10.28
CA GLY A 237 26.16 1.63 10.32
C GLY A 237 27.04 1.74 9.07
N ALA A 238 26.79 0.96 8.01
CA ALA A 238 27.65 0.93 6.84
C ALA A 238 27.45 2.17 5.94
N GLU A 239 28.50 2.98 5.80
CA GLU A 239 28.44 4.29 5.11
C GLU A 239 28.03 4.18 3.64
N ARG A 240 28.26 3.03 2.98
CA ARG A 240 27.81 2.79 1.59
C ARG A 240 26.30 3.01 1.43
N HIS A 241 25.50 2.59 2.40
CA HIS A 241 24.05 2.70 2.36
C HIS A 241 23.59 4.14 2.59
N ARG A 242 24.25 4.85 3.50
CA ARG A 242 24.03 6.29 3.72
C ARG A 242 24.35 7.10 2.46
N ALA A 243 25.53 6.90 1.89
CA ALA A 243 25.97 7.57 0.68
C ALA A 243 25.00 7.31 -0.48
N GLU A 244 24.52 6.07 -0.63
CA GLU A 244 23.56 5.72 -1.66
C GLU A 244 22.18 6.34 -1.43
N ALA A 245 21.68 6.38 -0.19
CA ALA A 245 20.45 7.08 0.15
C ALA A 245 20.51 8.57 -0.23
N LEU A 246 21.62 9.24 0.08
CA LEU A 246 21.86 10.65 -0.28
C LEU A 246 21.94 10.83 -1.80
N ARG A 247 22.62 9.93 -2.52
CA ARG A 247 22.71 9.95 -3.98
C ARG A 247 21.32 9.82 -4.61
N LEU A 248 20.54 8.82 -4.20
CA LEU A 248 19.18 8.58 -4.71
C LEU A 248 18.26 9.77 -4.49
N ALA A 249 18.30 10.38 -3.30
CA ALA A 249 17.49 11.54 -2.97
C ALA A 249 17.83 12.78 -3.81
N ALA A 250 19.01 12.82 -4.42
CA ALA A 250 19.40 13.86 -5.37
C ALA A 250 18.93 13.59 -6.82
N LEU A 251 18.49 12.37 -7.15
CA LEU A 251 18.04 11.99 -8.50
C LEU A 251 16.56 12.27 -8.77
N SER A 252 15.78 12.59 -7.73
CA SER A 252 14.35 12.85 -7.83
C SER A 252 13.97 14.09 -7.02
N ARG A 253 12.78 14.62 -7.30
CA ARG A 253 12.27 15.86 -6.74
C ARG A 253 11.14 15.64 -5.72
N TRP A 254 10.97 14.41 -5.23
CA TRP A 254 9.88 14.10 -4.29
C TRP A 254 9.94 14.90 -2.97
N ARG A 255 11.09 15.47 -2.59
CA ARG A 255 11.21 16.35 -1.41
C ARG A 255 10.61 17.74 -1.66
N ASP A 256 10.65 18.24 -2.89
CA ASP A 256 10.24 19.60 -3.23
C ASP A 256 8.93 19.69 -4.01
N ARG A 257 8.50 18.59 -4.66
CA ARG A 257 7.30 18.58 -5.50
C ARG A 257 6.58 17.24 -5.56
N SER A 258 5.28 17.31 -5.81
CA SER A 258 4.45 16.17 -6.24
C SER A 258 4.34 16.11 -7.77
N TYR A 259 3.65 15.09 -8.29
CA TYR A 259 3.41 14.97 -9.73
C TYR A 259 2.68 16.18 -10.33
N LEU A 260 1.89 16.91 -9.52
CA LEU A 260 1.24 18.13 -9.96
C LEU A 260 2.24 19.19 -10.42
N GLY A 261 3.37 19.32 -9.70
CA GLY A 261 4.46 20.20 -10.09
C GLY A 261 5.17 19.72 -11.36
N ASP A 262 5.39 18.41 -11.48
CA ASP A 262 6.00 17.82 -12.69
C ASP A 262 5.13 18.00 -13.93
N TRP A 263 3.81 17.85 -13.79
CA TRP A 263 2.85 18.08 -14.87
C TRP A 263 2.79 19.55 -15.28
N HIS A 264 2.81 20.45 -14.30
CA HIS A 264 2.85 21.89 -14.55
C HIS A 264 4.10 22.28 -15.34
N ASP A 265 5.27 21.82 -14.92
CA ASP A 265 6.55 22.10 -15.60
C ASP A 265 6.62 21.49 -17.00
N ALA A 266 5.90 20.38 -17.23
CA ALA A 266 5.73 19.78 -18.55
C ALA A 266 4.69 20.49 -19.42
N GLY A 267 4.14 21.63 -18.97
CA GLY A 267 3.14 22.42 -19.71
C GLY A 267 1.77 21.76 -19.80
N ARG A 268 1.47 20.79 -18.92
CA ARG A 268 0.14 20.17 -18.83
C ARG A 268 -0.79 21.09 -18.05
N THR A 269 -1.95 21.36 -18.62
CA THR A 269 -3.02 22.13 -17.95
C THR A 269 -4.09 21.22 -17.36
N GLN A 270 -4.27 20.03 -17.94
CA GLN A 270 -5.24 19.02 -17.53
C GLN A 270 -4.57 17.65 -17.60
N VAL A 271 -4.84 16.79 -16.61
CA VAL A 271 -4.36 15.41 -16.56
C VAL A 271 -5.49 14.49 -16.11
N LEU A 272 -5.77 13.47 -16.91
CA LEU A 272 -6.57 12.33 -16.49
C LEU A 272 -5.67 11.38 -15.68
N GLU A 273 -6.04 11.11 -14.44
CA GLU A 273 -5.27 10.29 -13.51
C GLU A 273 -6.16 9.25 -12.83
N PHE A 274 -5.57 8.12 -12.44
CA PHE A 274 -6.25 7.04 -11.73
C PHE A 274 -5.52 6.65 -10.45
N GLU A 275 -4.20 6.53 -10.49
CA GLU A 275 -3.42 5.87 -9.45
C GLU A 275 -2.42 6.77 -8.77
N ARG A 276 -1.78 7.68 -9.49
CA ARG A 276 -0.63 8.38 -8.91
C ARG A 276 -0.95 9.17 -7.65
N VAL A 277 -2.20 9.63 -7.50
CA VAL A 277 -2.65 10.32 -6.28
C VAL A 277 -2.55 9.43 -5.05
N CYS A 278 -2.85 8.14 -5.16
CA CYS A 278 -2.78 7.23 -4.02
C CYS A 278 -1.34 6.91 -3.61
N LEU A 279 -0.37 7.14 -4.49
CA LEU A 279 1.06 6.93 -4.23
C LEU A 279 1.67 8.03 -3.35
N ALA A 280 0.94 9.12 -3.10
CA ALA A 280 1.36 10.21 -2.23
C ALA A 280 1.63 9.76 -0.79
N ALA A 281 0.83 8.82 -0.28
CA ALA A 281 0.98 8.29 1.07
C ALA A 281 2.36 7.65 1.29
N PHE A 282 2.88 6.93 0.29
CA PHE A 282 4.23 6.35 0.36
C PHE A 282 5.30 7.41 0.54
N VAL A 283 5.20 8.54 -0.17
CA VAL A 283 6.19 9.63 -0.02
C VAL A 283 6.09 10.25 1.37
N ILE A 284 4.88 10.49 1.87
CA ILE A 284 4.63 11.06 3.21
C ILE A 284 5.20 10.15 4.30
N GLU A 285 4.93 8.85 4.24
CA GLU A 285 5.39 7.87 5.22
C GLU A 285 6.90 7.68 5.18
N ALA A 286 7.49 7.55 3.99
CA ALA A 286 8.95 7.51 3.84
C ALA A 286 9.60 8.79 4.39
N ALA A 287 9.07 9.98 4.06
CA ALA A 287 9.64 11.24 4.52
C ALA A 287 9.67 11.35 6.05
N ASP A 288 8.62 10.92 6.74
CA ASP A 288 8.56 10.97 8.22
C ASP A 288 9.53 9.98 8.89
N VAL A 289 9.77 8.82 8.28
CA VAL A 289 10.80 7.89 8.77
C VAL A 289 12.20 8.41 8.47
N LEU A 290 12.45 8.85 7.23
CA LEU A 290 13.74 9.38 6.78
C LEU A 290 14.18 10.58 7.61
N ALA A 291 13.27 11.49 7.95
CA ALA A 291 13.59 12.65 8.79
C ALA A 291 14.01 12.27 10.22
N ARG A 292 13.69 11.05 10.68
CA ARG A 292 14.11 10.54 11.98
C ARG A 292 15.45 9.81 11.91
N ILE A 293 15.65 9.02 10.86
CA ILE A 293 16.82 8.13 10.80
C ILE A 293 18.00 8.75 10.05
N LEU A 294 17.75 9.60 9.04
CA LEU A 294 18.76 10.25 8.20
C LEU A 294 18.37 11.74 7.99
N PRO A 295 18.35 12.55 9.07
CA PRO A 295 17.80 13.91 9.05
C PRO A 295 18.52 14.85 8.07
N GLU A 296 19.81 14.65 7.80
CA GLU A 296 20.57 15.47 6.84
C GLU A 296 20.03 15.43 5.41
N LEU A 297 19.18 14.45 5.07
CA LEU A 297 18.40 14.46 3.82
C LEU A 297 17.50 15.69 3.69
N PHE A 298 17.13 16.33 4.80
CA PHE A 298 16.23 17.47 4.82
C PHE A 298 16.96 18.80 5.13
N GLY A 299 18.27 18.80 5.32
CA GLY A 299 19.03 20.02 5.59
C GLY A 299 20.22 19.82 6.52
N ALA A 300 21.14 20.77 6.54
CA ALA A 300 22.33 20.72 7.38
C ALA A 300 22.03 21.09 8.85
N THR A 301 21.00 21.91 9.07
CA THR A 301 20.59 22.34 10.42
C THR A 301 19.20 21.83 10.79
N ALA A 302 18.89 21.78 12.09
CA ALA A 302 17.57 21.35 12.57
C ALA A 302 16.41 22.18 11.99
N ASP A 303 16.62 23.49 11.81
CA ASP A 303 15.60 24.40 11.25
C ASP A 303 15.38 24.14 9.75
N GLU A 304 16.46 23.91 8.99
CA GLU A 304 16.37 23.51 7.58
C GLU A 304 15.65 22.16 7.44
N GLN A 305 16.00 21.19 8.28
CA GLN A 305 15.40 19.86 8.32
C GLN A 305 13.89 19.93 8.57
N ALA A 306 13.50 20.68 9.60
CA ALA A 306 12.09 20.89 9.91
C ALA A 306 11.37 21.59 8.74
N THR A 307 11.98 22.62 8.15
CA THR A 307 11.39 23.39 7.04
C THR A 307 11.18 22.53 5.80
N ALA A 308 12.19 21.77 5.37
CA ALA A 308 12.12 20.93 4.19
C ALA A 308 11.16 19.74 4.39
N LEU A 309 11.14 19.13 5.57
CA LEU A 309 10.15 18.09 5.89
C LEU A 309 8.74 18.67 5.83
N ARG A 310 8.49 19.83 6.45
CA ARG A 310 7.16 20.46 6.43
C ARG A 310 6.71 20.78 5.01
N HIS A 311 7.60 21.29 4.17
CA HIS A 311 7.33 21.51 2.75
C HIS A 311 6.97 20.20 2.03
N THR A 312 7.80 19.15 2.19
CA THR A 312 7.56 17.83 1.60
C THR A 312 6.17 17.30 1.97
N LEU A 313 5.87 17.29 3.28
CA LEU A 313 4.59 16.79 3.80
C LEU A 313 3.41 17.62 3.28
N THR A 314 3.55 18.95 3.18
CA THR A 314 2.47 19.83 2.70
C THR A 314 2.12 19.52 1.24
N VAL A 315 3.13 19.49 0.37
CA VAL A 315 2.92 19.28 -1.07
C VAL A 315 2.30 17.92 -1.37
N TRP A 316 2.76 16.86 -0.69
CA TRP A 316 2.19 15.53 -0.89
C TRP A 316 0.86 15.34 -0.19
N TRP A 317 0.63 15.97 0.97
CA TRP A 317 -0.67 15.92 1.63
C TRP A 317 -1.75 16.56 0.75
N GLU A 318 -1.48 17.75 0.20
CA GLU A 318 -2.40 18.43 -0.72
C GLU A 318 -2.67 17.60 -1.97
N PHE A 319 -1.63 16.98 -2.55
CA PHE A 319 -1.79 16.11 -3.69
C PHE A 319 -2.63 14.87 -3.37
N ALA A 320 -2.44 14.26 -2.19
CA ALA A 320 -3.18 13.08 -1.73
C ALA A 320 -4.70 13.32 -1.57
N GLN A 321 -5.15 14.58 -1.45
CA GLN A 321 -6.56 14.92 -1.33
C GLN A 321 -7.31 14.95 -2.68
N LEU A 322 -6.59 14.92 -3.81
CA LEU A 322 -7.23 14.97 -5.12
C LEU A 322 -8.05 13.70 -5.37
N GLY A 323 -9.28 13.84 -5.85
CA GLY A 323 -10.19 12.72 -6.14
C GLY A 323 -11.05 12.23 -4.98
N MET A 324 -10.95 12.86 -3.81
CA MET A 324 -11.74 12.54 -2.62
C MET A 324 -13.02 13.35 -2.54
N ASP A 325 -14.17 12.70 -2.71
CA ASP A 325 -15.47 13.37 -2.61
C ASP A 325 -15.91 13.63 -1.15
N ASP A 326 -16.94 14.46 -0.98
CA ASP A 326 -17.54 14.75 0.34
C ASP A 326 -18.23 13.54 0.99
N ALA A 327 -18.41 12.44 0.27
CA ALA A 327 -18.89 11.20 0.87
C ALA A 327 -17.73 10.34 1.41
N GLY A 328 -16.49 10.81 1.30
CA GLY A 328 -15.31 10.05 1.72
C GLY A 328 -15.07 8.85 0.81
N TYR A 329 -15.22 9.03 -0.50
CA TYR A 329 -14.79 8.07 -1.51
C TYR A 329 -13.72 8.68 -2.42
N GLN A 330 -12.74 7.85 -2.80
CA GLN A 330 -11.79 8.19 -3.85
C GLN A 330 -12.31 7.70 -5.20
N HIS A 331 -12.45 8.60 -6.17
CA HIS A 331 -12.79 8.24 -7.55
C HIS A 331 -11.66 7.45 -8.23
N TYR A 332 -12.02 6.39 -8.96
CA TYR A 332 -11.05 5.57 -9.70
C TYR A 332 -10.41 6.33 -10.86
N TRP A 333 -11.19 7.16 -11.58
CA TRP A 333 -10.67 8.09 -12.58
C TRP A 333 -11.05 9.53 -12.21
N ILE A 334 -10.08 10.44 -12.32
CA ILE A 334 -10.29 11.87 -12.07
C ILE A 334 -9.63 12.73 -13.14
N ASP A 335 -10.29 13.83 -13.48
CA ASP A 335 -9.68 14.92 -14.24
C ASP A 335 -9.09 15.92 -13.24
N ILE A 336 -7.79 16.19 -13.37
CA ILE A 336 -7.06 17.15 -12.55
C ILE A 336 -6.78 18.40 -13.37
N ASP A 337 -7.24 19.55 -12.89
CA ASP A 337 -6.79 20.85 -13.36
C ASP A 337 -5.45 21.16 -12.69
N VAL A 338 -4.39 21.09 -13.49
CA VAL A 338 -3.01 21.26 -13.01
C VAL A 338 -2.74 22.70 -12.58
N VAL A 339 -3.37 23.66 -13.24
CA VAL A 339 -3.14 25.09 -13.01
C VAL A 339 -3.89 25.54 -11.76
N GLN A 340 -5.16 25.17 -11.65
CA GLN A 340 -6.02 25.51 -10.51
C GLN A 340 -5.78 24.59 -9.31
N ARG A 341 -5.09 23.46 -9.51
CA ARG A 341 -4.87 22.41 -8.50
C ARG A 341 -6.17 21.86 -7.94
N THR A 342 -7.17 21.74 -8.81
CA THR A 342 -8.49 21.19 -8.48
C THR A 342 -8.69 19.89 -9.24
N TRP A 343 -9.76 19.18 -8.92
CA TRP A 343 -10.13 17.96 -9.62
C TRP A 343 -11.64 17.87 -9.76
N ARG A 344 -12.08 17.00 -10.67
CA ARG A 344 -13.47 16.59 -10.81
C ARG A 344 -13.53 15.12 -11.24
N PRO A 345 -14.66 14.43 -11.01
CA PRO A 345 -14.93 13.18 -11.70
C PRO A 345 -14.85 13.41 -13.22
N THR A 346 -14.27 12.48 -13.96
CA THR A 346 -13.99 12.67 -15.41
C THR A 346 -15.23 12.97 -16.25
N GLY A 347 -16.39 12.44 -15.83
CA GLY A 347 -17.61 12.45 -16.63
C GLY A 347 -17.52 11.58 -17.91
N LEU A 348 -16.41 10.86 -18.11
CA LEU A 348 -16.22 9.93 -19.22
C LEU A 348 -17.05 8.67 -19.00
N ARG A 349 -17.60 8.13 -20.08
CA ARG A 349 -18.53 7.00 -20.05
C ARG A 349 -17.81 5.71 -20.41
N ARG A 350 -18.37 4.59 -19.94
CA ARG A 350 -17.86 3.22 -20.17
C ARG A 350 -17.56 2.85 -21.64
N ASN A 351 -18.19 3.52 -22.60
CA ASN A 351 -18.03 3.26 -24.03
C ASN A 351 -16.92 4.10 -24.69
N ASP A 352 -16.35 5.07 -23.98
CA ASP A 352 -15.23 5.86 -24.49
C ASP A 352 -13.96 5.00 -24.50
N ALA A 353 -13.09 5.21 -25.49
CA ALA A 353 -11.86 4.42 -25.64
C ALA A 353 -10.91 4.72 -24.47
N PRO A 354 -10.52 3.72 -23.66
CA PRO A 354 -9.66 3.92 -22.51
C PRO A 354 -8.24 4.34 -22.94
N PRO A 355 -7.48 5.02 -22.06
CA PRO A 355 -6.12 5.44 -22.36
C PRO A 355 -5.12 4.26 -22.31
N PHE A 356 -5.48 3.13 -21.69
CA PHE A 356 -4.63 1.95 -21.55
C PHE A 356 -5.35 0.68 -22.05
N PRO A 357 -4.65 -0.22 -22.76
CA PRO A 357 -5.16 -1.56 -23.03
C PRO A 357 -5.21 -2.39 -21.73
N GLY A 358 -6.15 -3.33 -21.65
CA GLY A 358 -6.22 -4.32 -20.56
C GLY A 358 -7.59 -4.43 -19.90
N GLU A 359 -7.91 -5.59 -19.33
CA GLU A 359 -9.21 -5.85 -18.70
C GLU A 359 -9.40 -5.15 -17.35
N PHE A 360 -8.32 -4.66 -16.71
CA PHE A 360 -8.32 -3.95 -15.41
C PHE A 360 -8.22 -2.42 -15.55
N PHE A 361 -7.60 -1.92 -16.62
CA PHE A 361 -7.41 -0.48 -16.88
C PHE A 361 -8.14 0.04 -18.12
N GLY A 362 -8.80 -0.86 -18.87
CA GLY A 362 -9.38 -0.59 -20.18
C GLY A 362 -10.83 -0.10 -20.17
N TRP A 363 -11.26 0.61 -19.12
CA TRP A 363 -12.54 1.32 -19.16
C TRP A 363 -12.62 2.51 -18.21
N TYR A 364 -13.42 3.50 -18.62
CA TYR A 364 -13.87 4.56 -17.75
C TYR A 364 -15.01 4.09 -16.87
N SER A 365 -14.96 4.50 -15.61
CA SER A 365 -15.86 4.04 -14.57
C SER A 365 -15.94 5.05 -13.43
N ASP A 366 -17.12 5.21 -12.86
CA ASP A 366 -17.32 5.93 -11.59
C ASP A 366 -17.16 4.99 -10.37
N VAL A 367 -16.51 3.84 -10.53
CA VAL A 367 -16.10 3.03 -9.38
C VAL A 367 -15.24 3.87 -8.43
N ARG A 368 -15.37 3.60 -7.14
CA ARG A 368 -14.48 4.16 -6.11
C ARG A 368 -13.43 3.14 -5.71
N TRP A 369 -12.24 3.62 -5.39
CA TRP A 369 -11.11 2.77 -5.00
C TRP A 369 -10.79 2.96 -3.53
N SER A 370 -11.04 1.94 -2.71
CA SER A 370 -10.91 2.05 -1.26
C SER A 370 -9.46 2.17 -0.81
N ASP A 371 -8.52 1.41 -1.36
CA ASP A 371 -7.12 1.40 -0.91
C ASP A 371 -6.54 2.82 -0.85
N SER A 372 -6.77 3.59 -1.91
CA SER A 372 -6.36 4.99 -2.03
C SER A 372 -6.92 5.89 -0.93
N LEU A 373 -8.18 5.70 -0.57
CA LEU A 373 -8.80 6.41 0.55
C LEU A 373 -8.08 6.07 1.86
N TYR A 374 -7.89 4.78 2.14
CA TYR A 374 -7.34 4.31 3.41
C TYR A 374 -5.85 4.61 3.57
N ARG A 375 -5.08 4.67 2.49
CA ARG A 375 -3.68 5.16 2.51
C ARG A 375 -3.58 6.59 3.07
N THR A 376 -4.61 7.43 2.91
CA THR A 376 -4.59 8.77 3.52
C THR A 376 -4.77 8.78 5.03
N LEU A 377 -5.34 7.72 5.62
CA LEU A 377 -5.42 7.59 7.08
C LEU A 377 -4.03 7.53 7.70
N THR A 378 -3.12 6.75 7.13
CA THR A 378 -1.77 6.58 7.68
C THR A 378 -0.88 7.77 7.32
N ALA A 379 -1.06 8.36 6.14
CA ALA A 379 -0.42 9.61 5.73
C ALA A 379 -0.82 10.83 6.61
N ALA A 380 -2.04 10.84 7.17
CA ALA A 380 -2.48 11.90 8.06
C ALA A 380 -1.66 11.96 9.36
N LEU A 381 -1.09 10.83 9.83
CA LEU A 381 -0.36 10.79 11.11
C LEU A 381 0.92 11.66 11.10
N PRO A 382 1.83 11.55 10.11
CA PRO A 382 2.93 12.52 9.96
C PRO A 382 2.46 13.97 9.88
N VAL A 383 1.39 14.25 9.15
CA VAL A 383 0.84 15.61 8.99
C VAL A 383 0.37 16.17 10.34
N ILE A 384 -0.38 15.39 11.11
CA ILE A 384 -0.83 15.76 12.47
C ILE A 384 0.35 16.04 13.39
N ALA A 385 1.41 15.22 13.30
CA ALA A 385 2.57 15.32 14.16
C ALA A 385 3.53 16.48 13.80
N ARG A 386 3.63 16.82 12.51
CA ARG A 386 4.71 17.68 11.98
C ARG A 386 4.23 19.00 11.37
N LEU A 387 2.94 19.16 11.07
CA LEU A 387 2.36 20.35 10.44
C LEU A 387 1.29 21.01 11.35
N PRO A 388 1.69 21.88 12.30
CA PRO A 388 0.76 22.56 13.20
C PRO A 388 -0.41 23.26 12.48
N GLU A 389 -0.13 23.89 11.34
CA GLU A 389 -1.08 24.60 10.49
C GLU A 389 -2.09 23.70 9.75
N ARG A 390 -1.79 22.40 9.59
CA ARG A 390 -2.69 21.41 8.98
C ARG A 390 -3.22 20.39 9.98
N ARG A 391 -2.73 20.40 11.22
CA ARG A 391 -3.02 19.40 12.25
C ARG A 391 -4.51 19.17 12.45
N ALA A 392 -5.29 20.24 12.63
CA ALA A 392 -6.73 20.14 12.87
C ALA A 392 -7.47 19.52 11.67
N ALA A 393 -7.13 19.95 10.45
CA ALA A 393 -7.74 19.43 9.22
C ALA A 393 -7.41 17.95 8.99
N ALA A 394 -6.14 17.56 9.17
CA ALA A 394 -5.72 16.17 9.01
C ALA A 394 -6.31 15.24 10.09
N LEU A 395 -6.43 15.74 11.33
CA LEU A 395 -7.09 15.00 12.42
C LEU A 395 -8.58 14.78 12.11
N ALA A 396 -9.29 15.85 11.73
CA ALA A 396 -10.70 15.79 11.36
C ALA A 396 -10.93 14.86 10.16
N TRP A 397 -10.03 14.89 9.17
CA TRP A 397 -10.06 13.97 8.04
C TRP A 397 -9.94 12.50 8.48
N ALA A 398 -8.91 12.18 9.27
CA ALA A 398 -8.69 10.81 9.75
C ALA A 398 -9.89 10.31 10.58
N GLN A 399 -10.42 11.13 11.48
CA GLN A 399 -11.61 10.81 12.27
C GLN A 399 -12.83 10.56 11.38
N ARG A 400 -13.08 11.45 10.40
CA ARG A 400 -14.19 11.30 9.45
C ARG A 400 -14.11 10.00 8.67
N ILE A 401 -12.95 9.64 8.11
CA ILE A 401 -12.81 8.39 7.35
C ILE A 401 -12.95 7.16 8.25
N MET A 402 -12.41 7.21 9.48
CA MET A 402 -12.65 6.14 10.46
C MET A 402 -14.14 6.01 10.82
N GLN A 403 -14.86 7.12 10.95
CA GLN A 403 -16.31 7.17 11.20
C GLN A 403 -17.15 6.65 10.03
N LEU A 404 -16.76 6.97 8.79
CA LEU A 404 -17.45 6.52 7.58
C LEU A 404 -17.19 5.05 7.23
N THR A 405 -16.18 4.41 7.84
CA THR A 405 -15.79 3.04 7.54
C THR A 405 -16.94 2.06 7.82
N ASP A 406 -17.36 1.37 6.76
CA ASP A 406 -18.41 0.36 6.75
C ASP A 406 -17.95 -0.83 5.87
N GLY A 407 -18.71 -1.93 5.85
CA GLY A 407 -18.32 -3.08 5.04
C GLY A 407 -18.33 -2.84 3.53
N ARG A 408 -18.98 -1.76 3.05
CA ARG A 408 -18.91 -1.36 1.64
C ARG A 408 -17.55 -0.71 1.34
N ARG A 409 -17.07 0.19 2.19
CA ARG A 409 -15.77 0.87 2.05
C ARG A 409 -14.58 -0.04 2.25
N LEU A 410 -14.77 -1.19 2.90
CA LEU A 410 -13.74 -2.22 2.99
C LEU A 410 -13.58 -3.05 1.71
N ARG A 411 -14.49 -2.94 0.74
CA ARG A 411 -14.36 -3.63 -0.56
C ARG A 411 -13.26 -2.97 -1.38
N TRP A 412 -12.52 -3.75 -2.16
CA TRP A 412 -11.43 -3.25 -3.00
C TRP A 412 -11.92 -2.18 -4.00
N MET A 413 -12.93 -2.54 -4.78
CA MET A 413 -13.63 -1.63 -5.69
C MET A 413 -15.08 -1.43 -5.22
N ILE A 414 -15.57 -0.20 -5.29
CA ILE A 414 -16.91 0.15 -4.84
C ILE A 414 -17.72 0.63 -6.05
N ASP A 415 -18.62 -0.24 -6.49
CA ASP A 415 -19.61 0.09 -7.50
C ASP A 415 -20.84 0.70 -6.81
N LEU A 416 -21.05 2.01 -6.97
CA LEU A 416 -22.05 2.74 -6.20
C LEU A 416 -23.49 2.38 -6.60
N ASP A 417 -23.72 2.16 -7.89
CA ASP A 417 -25.02 1.85 -8.49
C ASP A 417 -25.14 0.40 -8.98
N GLY A 418 -24.05 -0.38 -8.92
CA GLY A 418 -24.01 -1.77 -9.36
C GLY A 418 -23.94 -1.94 -10.88
N GLN A 419 -23.73 -0.85 -11.63
CA GLN A 419 -23.71 -0.80 -13.09
C GLN A 419 -22.33 -0.47 -13.66
N GLN A 420 -21.39 -0.02 -12.82
CA GLN A 420 -20.09 0.48 -13.25
C GLN A 420 -19.10 -0.64 -13.59
N LEU A 421 -19.09 -1.74 -12.81
CA LEU A 421 -18.20 -2.88 -13.05
C LEU A 421 -18.71 -3.75 -14.21
N ARG A 422 -17.84 -4.01 -15.19
CA ARG A 422 -18.15 -4.91 -16.31
C ARG A 422 -18.27 -6.36 -15.80
N PRO A 423 -19.03 -7.24 -16.46
CA PRO A 423 -19.19 -8.64 -16.03
C PRO A 423 -17.86 -9.36 -15.72
N MET A 424 -16.83 -9.16 -16.57
CA MET A 424 -15.50 -9.79 -16.45
C MET A 424 -14.70 -9.34 -15.21
N VAL A 425 -15.00 -8.17 -14.63
CA VAL A 425 -14.31 -7.59 -13.47
C VAL A 425 -15.22 -7.41 -12.25
N ARG A 426 -16.46 -7.93 -12.30
CA ARG A 426 -17.44 -7.77 -11.22
C ARG A 426 -16.96 -8.38 -9.90
N TRP A 427 -16.11 -9.40 -9.98
CA TRP A 427 -15.47 -10.02 -8.82
C TRP A 427 -14.67 -9.02 -7.97
N MET A 428 -14.10 -7.95 -8.56
CA MET A 428 -13.31 -6.94 -7.84
C MET A 428 -14.15 -6.19 -6.81
N GLY A 429 -15.44 -5.97 -7.11
CA GLY A 429 -16.40 -5.40 -6.17
C GLY A 429 -16.79 -6.34 -5.04
N CYS A 430 -16.38 -7.61 -5.12
CA CYS A 430 -16.67 -8.66 -4.13
C CYS A 430 -15.47 -8.99 -3.24
N MET A 431 -14.31 -8.36 -3.46
CA MET A 431 -13.10 -8.60 -2.68
C MET A 431 -13.02 -7.65 -1.49
N LEU A 432 -12.59 -8.15 -0.34
CA LEU A 432 -12.07 -7.33 0.75
C LEU A 432 -10.73 -6.73 0.29
N SER A 433 -10.58 -5.42 0.46
CA SER A 433 -9.32 -4.70 0.21
C SER A 433 -8.18 -5.31 1.02
N SER A 434 -7.03 -5.47 0.38
CA SER A 434 -5.76 -5.91 0.96
C SER A 434 -5.17 -4.91 1.96
N GLU A 435 -5.65 -3.67 1.96
CA GLU A 435 -4.97 -2.55 2.63
C GLU A 435 -5.87 -1.86 3.64
N ALA A 436 -7.14 -1.66 3.30
CA ALA A 436 -8.07 -0.82 4.06
C ALA A 436 -8.19 -1.22 5.54
N PRO A 437 -8.38 -2.52 5.88
CA PRO A 437 -8.39 -2.93 7.29
C PRO A 437 -7.08 -2.60 8.01
N CYS A 438 -5.93 -2.83 7.36
CA CYS A 438 -4.63 -2.61 7.98
C CYS A 438 -4.33 -1.12 8.18
N HIS A 439 -4.58 -0.26 7.18
CA HIS A 439 -4.41 1.18 7.33
C HIS A 439 -5.33 1.76 8.42
N TYR A 440 -6.57 1.29 8.51
CA TYR A 440 -7.46 1.64 9.62
C TYR A 440 -6.81 1.28 10.97
N LEU A 441 -6.33 0.05 11.13
CA LEU A 441 -5.71 -0.42 12.37
C LEU A 441 -4.41 0.33 12.69
N ILE A 442 -3.55 0.59 11.71
CA ILE A 442 -2.33 1.38 11.89
C ILE A 442 -2.69 2.76 12.43
N THR A 443 -3.64 3.45 11.79
CA THR A 443 -4.05 4.79 12.20
C THR A 443 -4.69 4.80 13.57
N TRP A 444 -5.61 3.88 13.83
CA TRP A 444 -6.23 3.73 15.15
C TRP A 444 -5.18 3.52 16.24
N TRP A 445 -4.34 2.50 16.12
CA TRP A 445 -3.39 2.17 17.19
C TRP A 445 -2.29 3.22 17.36
N ARG A 446 -1.73 3.77 16.28
CA ARG A 446 -0.73 4.85 16.40
C ARG A 446 -1.32 6.10 17.02
N GLY A 447 -2.55 6.47 16.67
CA GLY A 447 -3.19 7.63 17.28
C GLY A 447 -3.62 7.37 18.72
N GLN A 448 -3.97 6.14 19.11
CA GLN A 448 -4.16 5.77 20.52
C GLN A 448 -2.86 5.98 21.31
N ALA A 449 -1.74 5.42 20.82
CA ALA A 449 -0.43 5.60 21.46
C ALA A 449 -0.01 7.08 21.56
N ALA A 450 -0.40 7.91 20.60
CA ALA A 450 -0.13 9.34 20.59
C ALA A 450 -1.21 10.19 21.31
N GLY A 451 -2.26 9.57 21.88
CA GLY A 451 -3.34 10.27 22.56
C GLY A 451 -4.22 11.15 21.67
N LEU A 452 -4.30 10.87 20.36
CA LEU A 452 -5.05 11.65 19.38
C LEU A 452 -6.56 11.44 19.43
N TRP A 453 -7.01 10.31 19.99
CA TRP A 453 -8.41 9.87 19.92
C TRP A 453 -9.19 10.04 21.23
N ARG A 454 -8.70 10.84 22.18
CA ARG A 454 -9.34 11.00 23.50
C ARG A 454 -10.76 11.57 23.44
N ASP A 455 -11.07 12.30 22.37
CA ASP A 455 -12.37 12.95 22.12
C ASP A 455 -13.13 12.32 20.93
N ALA A 456 -12.68 11.16 20.43
CA ALA A 456 -13.11 10.59 19.14
C ALA A 456 -14.21 9.52 19.24
#